data_AF-A0A7Y1XNX0-F1
#
_entry.id   AF-A0A7Y1XNX0-F1
#
_cell.length_a   1.000
_cell.length_b   1.000
_cell.length_c   1.000
_cell.angle_alpha   90.00
_cell.angle_beta   90.00
_cell.angle_gamma   90.00
#
_symmetry.space_group_name_H-M   'P 1'
#
loop_
_entity.id
_entity.type
_entity.pdbx_description
1 polymer ?
#
loop_
_entity_poly.entity_id
_entity_poly.type
_entity_poly.pdbx_seq_one_letter_code
_entity_poly.pdbx_strand_id
1 'polypeptide(L)'
;MPKDVREILKNAEQHHLELPKDHRERFEDRLKQLHERNTSYRFFFLKIAAAVLVLVSFVYYAFSNDTSGTESASGLPELKYTSLSSVSPEMEKVENYYINAINYELASLEKTPENQQLLDDYLDKIGKLDDDYNRLNTDLAEKGINEKTINALITNLQLRLQLLLQLKDQLNELQTRNDIKNEDSTI
;
A
#
# COMPACT_ATOMS: atom_id res chain seq x y z
N MET A 1 29.96 -60.93 0.62
CA MET A 1 30.89 -60.43 1.66
C MET A 1 31.69 -59.29 1.05
N PRO A 2 31.69 -58.09 1.64
CA PRO A 2 32.48 -56.98 1.12
C PRO A 2 33.97 -57.31 1.27
N LYS A 3 34.73 -57.23 0.18
CA LYS A 3 36.17 -57.45 0.21
C LYS A 3 36.82 -56.25 0.91
N ASP A 4 37.61 -56.50 1.95
CA ASP A 4 38.29 -55.44 2.70
C ASP A 4 39.34 -54.78 1.78
N VAL A 5 39.22 -53.46 1.61
CA VAL A 5 40.10 -52.66 0.74
C VAL A 5 41.56 -52.80 1.15
N ARG A 6 41.82 -53.05 2.45
CA ARG A 6 43.18 -53.30 2.95
C ARG A 6 43.76 -54.61 2.42
N GLU A 7 42.98 -55.68 2.32
CA GLU A 7 43.45 -56.96 1.76
C GLU A 7 43.69 -56.89 0.26
N ILE A 8 42.89 -56.10 -0.46
CA ILE A 8 43.06 -55.87 -1.90
C ILE A 8 44.35 -55.11 -2.18
N LEU A 9 44.64 -54.06 -1.41
CA LEU A 9 45.87 -53.27 -1.57
C LEU A 9 47.13 -54.03 -1.14
N LYS A 10 47.02 -54.92 -0.15
CA LYS A 10 48.15 -55.72 0.34
C LYS A 10 48.58 -56.81 -0.66
N ASN A 11 47.63 -57.31 -1.48
CA ASN A 11 47.88 -58.30 -2.53
C ASN A 11 47.96 -57.69 -3.94
N ALA A 12 47.79 -56.38 -4.09
CA ALA A 12 47.99 -55.70 -5.36
C ALA A 12 49.48 -55.65 -5.68
N GLU A 13 49.90 -56.28 -6.79
CA GLU A 13 51.25 -56.06 -7.32
C GLU A 13 51.47 -54.55 -7.50
N GLN A 14 52.56 -54.04 -6.94
CA GLN A 14 52.99 -52.66 -7.13
C GLN A 14 53.48 -52.49 -8.58
N HIS A 15 52.56 -52.51 -9.53
CA HIS A 15 52.85 -52.02 -10.87
C HIS A 15 53.11 -50.52 -10.74
N HIS A 16 54.37 -50.12 -10.89
CA HIS A 16 54.75 -48.74 -11.16
C HIS A 16 54.17 -48.34 -12.52
N LEU A 17 52.90 -47.99 -12.52
CA LEU A 17 52.26 -47.31 -13.63
C LEU A 17 52.80 -45.88 -13.61
N GLU A 18 53.81 -45.62 -14.44
CA GLU A 18 54.27 -44.25 -14.67
C GLU A 18 53.10 -43.44 -15.20
N LEU A 19 52.82 -42.32 -14.54
CA LEU A 19 51.77 -41.42 -15.00
C LEU A 19 52.15 -40.94 -16.41
N PRO A 20 51.20 -40.89 -17.35
CA PRO A 20 51.41 -40.26 -18.64
C PRO A 20 51.95 -38.83 -18.43
N LYS A 21 52.97 -38.44 -19.19
CA LYS A 21 53.63 -37.12 -19.04
C LYS A 21 52.65 -35.94 -19.14
N ASP A 22 51.56 -36.15 -19.85
CA ASP A 22 50.49 -35.20 -20.15
C ASP A 22 49.34 -35.19 -19.11
N HIS A 23 49.43 -35.98 -18.03
CA HIS A 23 48.38 -36.03 -17.00
C HIS A 23 48.06 -34.65 -16.40
N ARG A 24 49.10 -33.83 -16.18
CA ARG A 24 48.95 -32.53 -15.52
C ARG A 24 48.23 -31.53 -16.41
N GLU A 25 48.56 -31.50 -17.69
CA GLU A 25 47.93 -30.63 -18.69
C GLU A 25 46.45 -31.01 -18.87
N ARG A 26 46.14 -32.31 -18.99
CA ARG A 26 44.76 -32.82 -19.04
C ARG A 26 43.95 -32.49 -17.78
N PHE A 27 44.60 -32.48 -16.61
CA PHE A 27 43.96 -32.10 -15.36
C PHE A 27 43.69 -30.58 -15.33
N GLU A 28 44.66 -29.77 -15.73
CA GLU A 28 44.52 -28.32 -15.82
C GLU A 28 43.43 -27.89 -16.82
N ASP A 29 43.32 -28.56 -17.97
CA ASP A 29 42.27 -28.30 -18.95
C ASP A 29 40.87 -28.62 -18.42
N ARG A 30 40.72 -29.76 -17.73
CA ARG A 30 39.45 -30.12 -17.06
C ARG A 30 39.11 -29.15 -15.92
N LEU A 31 40.12 -28.65 -15.21
CA LEU A 31 39.94 -27.68 -14.13
C LEU A 31 39.47 -26.32 -14.66
N LYS A 32 40.04 -25.86 -15.79
CA LYS A 32 39.61 -24.62 -16.46
C LYS A 32 38.18 -24.73 -16.98
N GLN A 33 37.81 -25.87 -17.59
CA GLN A 33 36.46 -26.09 -18.12
C GLN A 33 35.37 -26.06 -17.04
N LEU A 34 35.71 -26.42 -15.79
CA LEU A 34 34.79 -26.33 -14.65
C LEU A 34 34.62 -24.90 -14.12
N HIS A 35 35.65 -24.05 -14.25
CA HIS A 35 35.63 -22.67 -13.78
C HIS A 35 34.91 -21.69 -14.73
N GLU A 36 34.68 -22.07 -15.98
CA GLU A 36 34.01 -21.20 -16.96
C GLU A 36 32.48 -21.22 -16.91
N ARG A 37 31.85 -21.96 -15.99
CA ARG A 37 30.40 -21.87 -15.79
C ARG A 37 30.04 -20.65 -14.92
N ASN A 38 30.34 -19.46 -15.43
CA ASN A 38 29.76 -18.23 -14.91
C ASN A 38 28.32 -18.13 -15.44
N THR A 39 27.37 -18.76 -14.75
CA THR A 39 25.98 -18.35 -14.90
C THR A 39 25.86 -16.96 -14.30
N SER A 40 25.97 -15.94 -15.14
CA SER A 40 25.88 -14.55 -14.75
C SER A 40 24.50 -14.29 -14.12
N TYR A 41 24.46 -14.35 -12.79
CA TYR A 41 23.29 -14.07 -11.97
C TYR A 41 22.69 -12.68 -12.26
N ARG A 42 23.46 -11.78 -12.87
CA ARG A 42 23.00 -10.47 -13.35
C ARG A 42 21.80 -10.58 -14.28
N PHE A 43 21.76 -11.56 -15.17
CA PHE A 43 20.61 -11.75 -16.07
C PHE A 43 19.39 -12.33 -15.36
N PHE A 44 19.58 -13.02 -14.23
CA PHE A 44 18.46 -13.48 -13.41
C PHE A 44 17.80 -12.30 -12.68
N PHE A 45 18.61 -11.44 -12.04
CA PHE A 45 18.10 -10.21 -11.40
C PHE A 45 17.47 -9.23 -12.39
N LEU A 46 17.99 -9.12 -13.62
CA LEU A 46 17.37 -8.30 -14.68
C LEU A 46 15.99 -8.82 -15.09
N LYS A 47 15.76 -10.13 -15.11
CA LYS A 47 14.44 -10.71 -15.39
C LYS A 47 13.45 -10.45 -14.26
N ILE A 48 13.88 -10.55 -13.00
CA ILE A 48 13.06 -10.17 -11.84
C ILE A 48 12.71 -8.68 -11.91
N ALA A 49 13.70 -7.82 -12.15
CA ALA A 49 13.47 -6.38 -12.24
C ALA A 49 12.49 -6.01 -13.36
N ALA A 50 12.61 -6.64 -14.54
CA ALA A 50 11.68 -6.44 -15.65
C ALA A 50 10.25 -6.86 -15.29
N ALA A 51 10.07 -8.01 -14.62
CA ALA A 51 8.75 -8.45 -14.18
C ALA A 51 8.12 -7.51 -13.14
N VAL A 52 8.91 -7.01 -12.19
CA VAL A 52 8.46 -6.02 -11.20
C VAL A 52 8.06 -4.72 -11.88
N LEU A 53 8.86 -4.23 -12.84
CA LEU A 53 8.51 -3.01 -13.59
C LEU A 53 7.21 -3.17 -14.37
N VAL A 54 6.98 -4.31 -15.02
CA VAL A 54 5.71 -4.58 -15.73
C VAL A 54 4.52 -4.58 -14.78
N LEU A 55 4.64 -5.22 -13.60
CA LEU A 55 3.56 -5.24 -12.60
C LEU A 55 3.32 -3.84 -12.02
N VAL A 56 4.37 -3.10 -11.69
CA VAL A 56 4.25 -1.72 -11.18
C VAL A 56 3.65 -0.81 -12.25
N SER A 57 4.07 -0.93 -13.51
CA SER A 57 3.48 -0.17 -14.62
C SER A 57 2.03 -0.55 -14.89
N PHE A 58 1.66 -1.83 -14.73
CA PHE A 58 0.27 -2.28 -14.89
C PHE A 58 -0.62 -1.77 -13.76
N VAL A 59 -0.16 -1.85 -12.51
CA VAL A 59 -0.85 -1.26 -11.35
C VAL A 59 -0.93 0.26 -11.52
N TYR A 60 0.18 0.91 -11.88
CA TYR A 60 0.18 2.34 -12.16
C TYR A 60 -0.84 2.67 -13.25
N TYR A 61 -0.84 2.00 -14.41
CA TYR A 61 -1.79 2.25 -15.49
C TYR A 61 -3.25 1.99 -15.08
N ALA A 62 -3.51 0.92 -14.32
CA ALA A 62 -4.85 0.60 -13.83
C ALA A 62 -5.39 1.65 -12.84
N PHE A 63 -4.51 2.28 -12.04
CA PHE A 63 -4.86 3.34 -11.08
C PHE A 63 -4.70 4.77 -11.66
N SER A 64 -3.93 4.95 -12.74
CA SER A 64 -3.68 6.24 -13.39
C SER A 64 -4.80 6.65 -14.34
N ASN A 65 -5.63 5.70 -14.79
CA ASN A 65 -6.83 6.03 -15.56
C ASN A 65 -7.90 6.79 -14.74
N ASP A 66 -7.74 6.88 -13.41
CA ASP A 66 -8.51 7.76 -12.52
C ASP A 66 -7.69 8.95 -11.97
N THR A 67 -6.40 9.07 -12.30
CA THR A 67 -5.55 10.15 -11.78
C THR A 67 -4.65 10.71 -12.88
N SER A 68 -5.18 11.76 -13.51
CA SER A 68 -4.32 12.70 -14.25
C SER A 68 -3.38 13.39 -13.28
N GLY A 69 -2.09 13.04 -13.33
CA GLY A 69 -1.01 13.94 -12.94
C GLY A 69 0.01 13.36 -11.97
N THR A 70 1.20 13.05 -12.48
CA THR A 70 2.47 13.40 -11.81
C THR A 70 3.63 13.23 -12.80
N GLU A 71 4.04 14.33 -13.42
CA GLU A 71 5.42 14.51 -13.87
C GLU A 71 6.07 15.54 -12.95
N SER A 72 7.19 15.16 -12.34
CA SER A 72 8.03 16.07 -11.57
C SER A 72 9.28 16.38 -12.39
N ALA A 73 9.26 17.54 -13.06
CA ALA A 73 10.45 18.18 -13.61
C ALA A 73 10.26 19.70 -13.55
N SER A 74 10.91 20.32 -12.56
CA SER A 74 11.33 21.72 -12.52
C SER A 74 10.37 22.76 -13.11
N GLY A 75 9.56 23.37 -12.23
CA GLY A 75 8.77 24.56 -12.53
C GLY A 75 7.34 24.24 -12.99
N LEU A 76 6.52 23.71 -12.10
CA LEU A 76 5.06 23.63 -12.27
C LEU A 76 4.42 24.32 -11.07
N PRO A 77 3.33 25.07 -11.28
CA PRO A 77 2.73 25.90 -10.25
C PRO A 77 2.38 24.98 -9.09
N GLU A 78 2.79 25.38 -7.89
CA GLU A 78 2.16 24.92 -6.66
C GLU A 78 0.66 25.04 -6.92
N LEU A 79 -0.02 23.92 -7.21
CA LEU A 79 -1.47 23.86 -7.12
C LEU A 79 -1.73 23.97 -5.63
N LYS A 80 -1.66 25.21 -5.13
CA LYS A 80 -2.24 25.61 -3.88
C LYS A 80 -3.69 25.22 -4.02
N TYR A 81 -4.04 24.06 -3.46
CA TYR A 81 -5.40 23.81 -3.05
C TYR A 81 -5.74 24.97 -2.12
N THR A 82 -6.51 25.92 -2.63
CA THR A 82 -7.03 27.02 -1.83
C THR A 82 -8.08 26.42 -0.91
N SER A 83 -7.63 26.05 0.27
CA SER A 83 -8.50 25.66 1.38
C SER A 83 -8.64 26.84 2.35
N LEU A 84 -9.33 26.64 3.47
CA LEU A 84 -9.47 27.68 4.50
C LEU A 84 -8.11 28.15 5.04
N SER A 85 -7.07 27.30 4.96
CA SER A 85 -5.68 27.67 5.24
C SER A 85 -5.16 28.89 4.47
N SER A 86 -5.67 29.09 3.25
CA SER A 86 -5.27 30.22 2.39
C SER A 86 -5.89 31.55 2.80
N VAL A 87 -6.89 31.53 3.69
CA VAL A 87 -7.61 32.71 4.18
C VAL A 87 -6.90 33.35 5.37
N SER A 88 -6.63 32.56 6.42
CA SER A 88 -5.88 33.02 7.60
C SER A 88 -5.37 31.85 8.45
N PRO A 89 -4.36 32.06 9.33
CA PRO A 89 -3.89 31.05 10.27
C PRO A 89 -4.96 30.54 11.24
N GLU A 90 -5.94 31.37 11.58
CA GLU A 90 -7.08 30.99 12.42
C GLU A 90 -8.02 30.05 11.65
N MET A 91 -8.27 30.32 10.36
CA MET A 91 -9.10 29.48 9.51
C MET A 91 -8.45 28.13 9.23
N GLU A 92 -7.12 28.10 9.09
CA GLU A 92 -6.34 26.85 9.03
C GLU A 92 -6.57 25.97 10.27
N LYS A 93 -6.53 26.57 11.47
CA LYS A 93 -6.76 25.83 12.72
C LYS A 93 -8.16 25.25 12.79
N VAL A 94 -9.17 25.98 12.33
CA VAL A 94 -10.56 25.52 12.28
C VAL A 94 -10.70 24.34 11.31
N GLU A 95 -10.15 24.46 10.11
CA GLU A 95 -10.15 23.40 9.10
C GLU A 95 -9.45 22.14 9.62
N ASN A 96 -8.24 22.29 10.15
CA ASN A 96 -7.47 21.19 10.73
C ASN A 96 -8.20 20.53 11.90
N TYR A 97 -8.88 21.30 12.76
CA TYR A 97 -9.68 20.75 13.84
C TYR A 97 -10.77 19.81 13.31
N TYR A 98 -11.57 20.26 12.35
CA TYR A 98 -12.65 19.43 11.82
C TYR A 98 -12.15 18.23 11.01
N ILE A 99 -11.14 18.40 10.17
CA ILE A 99 -10.54 17.29 9.40
C ILE A 99 -10.02 16.22 10.35
N ASN A 100 -9.29 16.61 11.40
CA ASN A 100 -8.78 15.65 12.37
C ASN A 100 -9.89 14.96 13.15
N ALA A 101 -10.94 15.68 13.54
CA ALA A 101 -12.11 15.10 14.21
C ALA A 101 -12.85 14.10 13.30
N ILE A 102 -13.07 14.45 12.03
CA ILE A 102 -13.69 13.57 11.02
C ILE A 102 -12.86 12.29 10.84
N ASN A 103 -11.54 12.43 10.66
CA ASN A 103 -10.64 11.30 10.49
C ASN A 103 -10.62 10.39 11.74
N TYR A 104 -10.65 11.00 12.93
CA TYR A 104 -10.72 10.27 14.19
C TYR A 104 -12.02 9.46 14.30
N GLU A 105 -13.17 10.06 14.02
CA GLU A 105 -14.45 9.36 14.08
C GLU A 105 -14.52 8.26 13.01
N LEU A 106 -14.09 8.52 11.76
CA LEU A 106 -14.02 7.50 10.70
C LEU A 106 -13.14 6.31 11.09
N ALA A 107 -11.98 6.56 11.69
CA ALA A 107 -11.08 5.50 12.15
C ALA A 107 -11.65 4.64 13.28
N SER A 108 -12.65 5.17 14.02
CA SER A 108 -13.34 4.44 15.09
C SER A 108 -14.50 3.57 14.61
N LEU A 109 -14.88 3.66 13.32
CA LEU A 109 -16.00 2.90 12.79
C LEU A 109 -15.63 1.44 12.53
N GLU A 110 -16.36 0.54 13.17
CA GLU A 110 -16.23 -0.91 12.95
C GLU A 110 -17.36 -1.42 12.06
N LYS A 111 -17.01 -2.07 10.94
CA LYS A 111 -17.98 -2.69 10.03
C LYS A 111 -18.29 -4.12 10.47
N THR A 112 -19.56 -4.40 10.74
CA THR A 112 -20.12 -5.72 11.02
C THR A 112 -21.23 -6.06 10.02
N PRO A 113 -21.60 -7.34 9.83
CA PRO A 113 -22.70 -7.69 8.93
C PRO A 113 -24.04 -7.05 9.30
N GLU A 114 -24.24 -6.79 10.59
CA GLU A 114 -25.49 -6.23 11.14
C GLU A 114 -25.60 -4.71 10.96
N ASN A 115 -24.47 -4.01 10.99
CA ASN A 115 -24.44 -2.56 10.84
C ASN A 115 -24.07 -2.07 9.44
N GLN A 116 -23.69 -2.99 8.54
CA GLN A 116 -23.18 -2.67 7.21
C GLN A 116 -24.09 -1.72 6.42
N GLN A 117 -25.40 -2.00 6.35
CA GLN A 117 -26.32 -1.18 5.59
C GLN A 117 -26.39 0.26 6.13
N LEU A 118 -26.45 0.40 7.45
CA LEU A 118 -26.51 1.71 8.10
C LEU A 118 -25.21 2.49 7.86
N LEU A 119 -24.07 1.82 7.98
CA LEU A 119 -22.76 2.40 7.75
C LEU A 119 -22.62 2.89 6.30
N ASP A 120 -22.97 2.03 5.33
CA ASP A 120 -22.89 2.36 3.90
C ASP A 120 -23.79 3.59 3.58
N ASP A 121 -25.02 3.66 4.12
CA ASP A 121 -25.94 4.80 3.91
C ASP A 121 -25.40 6.15 4.44
N TYR A 122 -24.71 6.13 5.59
CA TYR A 122 -24.11 7.32 6.18
C TYR A 122 -22.83 7.73 5.45
N LEU A 123 -21.97 6.77 5.10
CA LEU A 123 -20.75 7.02 4.36
C LEU A 123 -21.04 7.60 2.97
N ASP A 124 -22.10 7.17 2.30
CA ASP A 124 -22.55 7.76 1.03
C ASP A 124 -22.94 9.24 1.17
N LYS A 125 -23.61 9.62 2.27
CA LYS A 125 -23.94 11.03 2.54
C LYS A 125 -22.70 11.85 2.83
N ILE A 126 -21.76 11.29 3.59
CA ILE A 126 -20.47 11.93 3.90
C ILE A 126 -19.64 12.10 2.63
N GLY A 127 -19.64 11.12 1.73
CA GLY A 127 -18.97 11.20 0.43
C GLY A 127 -19.49 12.36 -0.42
N LYS A 128 -20.82 12.54 -0.50
CA LYS A 128 -21.42 13.70 -1.19
C LYS A 128 -20.98 15.04 -0.60
N LEU A 129 -20.85 15.11 0.72
CA LEU A 129 -20.34 16.31 1.39
C LEU A 129 -18.84 16.51 1.09
N ASP A 130 -18.03 15.46 1.01
CA ASP A 130 -16.62 15.57 0.60
C ASP A 130 -16.49 16.13 -0.84
N ASP A 131 -17.30 15.62 -1.76
CA ASP A 131 -17.36 16.14 -3.13
C ASP A 131 -17.76 17.64 -3.16
N ASP A 132 -18.75 18.02 -2.36
CA ASP A 132 -19.18 19.41 -2.21
C ASP A 132 -18.05 20.29 -1.63
N TYR A 133 -17.28 19.79 -0.66
CA TYR A 133 -16.14 20.49 -0.08
C TYR A 133 -15.04 20.73 -1.12
N ASN A 134 -14.73 19.72 -1.94
CA ASN A 134 -13.75 19.82 -3.02
C ASN A 134 -14.20 20.83 -4.10
N ARG A 135 -15.49 20.83 -4.44
CA ARG A 135 -16.08 21.83 -5.34
C ARG A 135 -15.98 23.24 -4.74
N LEU A 136 -16.26 23.40 -3.46
CA LEU A 136 -16.18 24.69 -2.76
C LEU A 136 -14.74 25.23 -2.69
N ASN A 137 -13.74 24.37 -2.51
CA ASN A 137 -12.33 24.76 -2.55
C ASN A 137 -11.90 25.22 -3.95
N THR A 138 -12.42 24.56 -4.99
CA THR A 138 -12.21 24.98 -6.38
C THR A 138 -12.86 26.34 -6.65
N ASP A 139 -14.09 26.54 -6.19
CA ASP A 139 -14.79 27.83 -6.26
C ASP A 139 -14.03 28.93 -5.52
N LEU A 140 -13.43 28.62 -4.36
CA LEU A 140 -12.59 29.55 -3.60
C LEU A 140 -11.33 29.94 -4.38
N ALA A 141 -10.74 29.00 -5.12
CA ALA A 141 -9.57 29.22 -5.98
C ALA A 141 -9.90 30.18 -7.13
N GLU A 142 -11.01 29.91 -7.82
CA GLU A 142 -11.36 30.58 -9.07
C GLU A 142 -12.03 31.94 -8.84
N LYS A 143 -12.96 32.00 -7.89
CA LYS A 143 -13.77 33.20 -7.62
C LYS A 143 -13.18 34.09 -6.53
N GLY A 144 -12.14 33.60 -5.85
CA GLY A 144 -11.48 34.30 -4.76
C GLY A 144 -12.22 34.19 -3.44
N ILE A 145 -11.51 34.62 -2.38
CA ILE A 145 -11.96 34.51 -0.99
C ILE A 145 -13.23 35.36 -0.78
N ASN A 146 -14.32 34.70 -0.41
CA ASN A 146 -15.56 35.37 -0.02
C ASN A 146 -16.20 34.67 1.19
N GLU A 147 -16.91 35.45 2.02
CA GLU A 147 -17.51 34.98 3.26
C GLU A 147 -18.51 33.83 3.05
N LYS A 148 -19.25 33.84 1.94
CA LYS A 148 -20.23 32.78 1.64
C LYS A 148 -19.56 31.44 1.39
N THR A 149 -18.47 31.42 0.63
CA THR A 149 -17.69 30.19 0.35
C THR A 149 -16.98 29.71 1.61
N ILE A 150 -16.41 30.61 2.42
CA ILE A 150 -15.82 30.26 3.72
C ILE A 150 -16.87 29.59 4.62
N ASN A 151 -18.03 30.22 4.79
CA ASN A 151 -19.10 29.68 5.61
C ASN A 151 -19.61 28.34 5.08
N ALA A 152 -19.72 28.19 3.76
CA ALA A 152 -20.10 26.93 3.13
C ALA A 152 -19.08 25.81 3.40
N LEU A 153 -17.77 26.09 3.31
CA LEU A 153 -16.70 25.14 3.62
C LEU A 153 -16.78 24.70 5.09
N ILE A 154 -16.89 25.64 6.01
CA ILE A 154 -17.02 25.33 7.45
C ILE A 154 -18.29 24.53 7.74
N THR A 155 -19.42 24.93 7.14
CA THR A 155 -20.71 24.23 7.31
C THR A 155 -20.61 22.80 6.79
N ASN A 156 -19.94 22.57 5.67
CA ASN A 156 -19.74 21.24 5.13
C ASN A 156 -18.97 20.34 6.11
N LEU A 157 -17.83 20.84 6.63
CA LEU A 157 -17.03 20.13 7.62
C LEU A 157 -17.84 19.80 8.89
N GLN A 158 -18.64 20.76 9.37
CA GLN A 158 -19.53 20.56 10.51
C GLN A 158 -20.59 19.48 10.25
N LEU A 159 -21.23 19.50 9.09
CA LEU A 159 -22.24 18.51 8.71
C LEU A 159 -21.66 17.11 8.59
N ARG A 160 -20.45 16.97 8.03
CA ARG A 160 -19.73 15.67 7.95
C ARG A 160 -19.49 15.11 9.34
N LEU A 161 -18.95 15.92 10.26
CA LEU A 161 -18.70 15.50 11.63
C LEU A 161 -20.02 15.16 12.35
N GLN A 162 -21.07 15.95 12.16
CA GLN A 162 -22.38 15.68 12.75
C GLN A 162 -22.95 14.33 12.28
N LEU A 163 -22.87 14.01 10.99
CA LEU A 163 -23.32 12.73 10.47
C LEU A 163 -22.53 11.56 11.08
N LEU A 164 -21.22 11.71 11.28
CA LEU A 164 -20.39 10.69 11.93
C LEU A 164 -20.79 10.46 13.39
N LEU A 165 -21.03 11.53 14.15
CA LEU A 165 -21.50 11.42 15.53
C LEU A 165 -22.89 10.75 15.61
N GLN A 166 -23.80 11.11 14.71
CA GLN A 166 -25.11 10.45 14.62
C GLN A 166 -24.99 8.97 14.26
N LEU A 167 -24.10 8.60 13.33
CA LEU A 167 -23.83 7.21 12.99
C LEU A 167 -23.34 6.45 14.24
N LYS A 168 -22.37 7.01 14.95
CA LYS A 168 -21.82 6.41 16.19
C LYS A 168 -22.90 6.16 17.24
N ASP A 169 -23.78 7.13 17.48
CA ASP A 169 -24.90 6.97 18.42
C ASP A 169 -25.82 5.82 17.99
N GLN A 170 -26.15 5.74 16.70
CA GLN A 170 -26.98 4.65 16.17
C GLN A 170 -26.30 3.29 16.24
N LEU A 171 -24.98 3.22 16.00
CA LEU A 171 -24.21 1.99 16.16
C LEU A 171 -24.22 1.51 17.62
N ASN A 172 -24.03 2.41 18.58
CA ASN A 172 -24.10 2.09 20.01
C ASN A 172 -25.50 1.59 20.42
N GLU A 173 -26.56 2.21 19.91
CA GLU A 173 -27.93 1.76 20.15
C GLU A 173 -28.18 0.35 19.59
N LEU A 174 -27.66 0.05 18.39
CA LEU A 174 -27.78 -1.27 17.78
C LEU A 174 -27.04 -2.34 18.59
N GLN A 175 -25.81 -2.05 19.03
CA GLN A 175 -25.05 -2.95 19.89
C GLN A 175 -25.79 -3.26 21.20
N THR A 176 -26.24 -2.22 21.90
CA THR A 176 -26.99 -2.37 23.16
C THR A 176 -28.24 -3.24 22.99
N ARG A 177 -28.98 -3.06 21.89
CA ARG A 177 -30.16 -3.89 21.59
C ARG A 177 -29.81 -5.36 21.32
N ASN A 178 -28.68 -5.63 20.68
CA ASN A 178 -28.22 -6.99 20.43
C ASN A 178 -27.78 -7.67 21.72
N ASP A 179 -27.08 -6.96 22.61
CA ASP A 179 -26.67 -7.49 23.91
C ASP A 179 -27.87 -7.93 24.76
N ILE A 180 -28.91 -7.09 24.83
CA ILE A 180 -30.16 -7.41 25.56
C ILE A 180 -30.85 -8.65 24.97
N LYS A 181 -30.92 -8.78 23.64
CA LYS A 181 -31.53 -9.96 23.00
C LYS A 181 -30.77 -11.26 23.26
N ASN A 182 -29.45 -11.18 23.39
CA ASN A 182 -28.60 -12.33 23.66
C ASN A 182 -28.77 -12.83 25.10
N GLU A 183 -28.96 -11.93 26.08
CA GLU A 183 -29.27 -12.33 27.47
C GLU A 183 -30.64 -13.01 27.60
N ASP A 184 -31.69 -12.47 26.98
CA ASP A 184 -33.05 -13.05 27.02
C ASP A 184 -33.16 -14.41 26.30
N SER A 185 -32.26 -14.70 25.35
CA SER A 185 -32.25 -15.98 24.62
C SER A 185 -31.52 -17.11 25.35
N THR A 186 -30.90 -16.81 26.51
CA THR A 186 -30.09 -17.77 27.29
C THR A 186 -30.78 -18.20 28.60
N ILE A 187 -32.02 -17.74 28.84
CA ILE A 187 -32.87 -18.10 29.99
C ILE A 187 -34.02 -19.00 29.52
#